data_AF-A0A4Q7J9H2-F1
#
_entry.id   AF-A0A4Q7J9H2-F1
#
_cell.length_a   1.000
_cell.length_b   1.000
_cell.length_c   1.000
_cell.angle_alpha   90.00
_cell.angle_beta   90.00
_cell.angle_gamma   90.00
#
_symmetry.space_group_name_H-M   'P 1'
#
loop_
_entity.id
_entity.type
_entity.pdbx_description
1 polymer ?
#
loop_
_entity_poly.entity_id
_entity_poly.type
_entity_poly.pdbx_seq_one_letter_code
_entity_poly.pdbx_strand_id
1 'polypeptide(L)'
;MTRFVDEDLRGAEFRECDLTGARLVGVVMRDAVIDGMVTNLVVNGVEVTRYVEAELDRRHPVRVLIRSEDPADLREAWRQLQDGWAATIERIRRRPGIERRAVNDEWSAGQTLRHLVFVHDSWFRRCCLGSAEPFTPMGIGPTVEPYRGAHGLDLSLDPALDEIVRVRDMQAAELDAWLGEVTAEQLAAPAPVPDDDVWPPYARGRSVRQCLGTVLNETFEHHRFCVRDLDLIEASDAE
;
A
#
# COMPACT_ATOMS: atom_id res chain seq x y z
N MET A 1 -13.56 -21.70 17.66
CA MET A 1 -14.25 -20.42 17.88
C MET A 1 -13.93 -19.96 19.29
N THR A 2 -13.21 -18.85 19.42
CA THR A 2 -12.96 -18.20 20.71
C THR A 2 -14.12 -17.26 21.01
N ARG A 3 -14.60 -17.22 22.25
CA ARG A 3 -15.70 -16.33 22.68
C ARG A 3 -15.29 -15.61 23.95
N PHE A 4 -15.38 -14.28 23.94
CA PHE A 4 -15.20 -13.42 25.11
C PHE A 4 -16.59 -12.99 25.61
N VAL A 5 -16.86 -13.09 26.92
CA VAL A 5 -18.17 -12.81 27.52
C VAL A 5 -17.98 -11.97 28.77
N ASP A 6 -18.64 -10.81 28.84
CA ASP A 6 -18.53 -9.84 29.95
C ASP A 6 -17.09 -9.42 30.29
N GLU A 7 -16.20 -9.48 29.30
CA GLU A 7 -14.80 -9.08 29.41
C GLU A 7 -14.62 -7.58 29.18
N ASP A 8 -13.74 -6.96 29.96
CA ASP A 8 -13.33 -5.57 29.77
C ASP A 8 -12.14 -5.48 28.81
N LEU A 9 -12.43 -5.11 27.56
CA LEU A 9 -11.43 -4.94 26.50
C LEU A 9 -11.11 -3.46 26.24
N ARG A 10 -11.31 -2.57 27.23
CA ARG A 10 -10.93 -1.15 27.08
C ARG A 10 -9.43 -1.03 26.79
N GLY A 11 -9.10 -0.30 25.73
CA GLY A 11 -7.72 -0.10 25.30
C GLY A 11 -7.10 -1.31 24.60
N ALA A 12 -7.87 -2.36 24.28
CA ALA A 12 -7.36 -3.48 23.50
C ALA A 12 -7.07 -3.05 22.05
N GLU A 13 -5.92 -3.47 21.54
CA GLU A 13 -5.53 -3.32 20.14
C GLU A 13 -5.53 -4.70 19.45
N PHE A 14 -6.09 -4.75 18.24
CA PHE A 14 -6.11 -5.93 17.39
C PHE A 14 -5.27 -5.66 16.14
N ARG A 15 -3.95 -5.86 16.24
CA ARG A 15 -3.00 -5.64 15.15
C ARG A 15 -2.88 -6.89 14.28
N GLU A 16 -2.98 -6.73 12.96
CA GLU A 16 -2.81 -7.80 11.96
C GLU A 16 -3.71 -9.05 12.20
N CYS A 17 -4.90 -8.84 12.75
CA CYS A 17 -5.85 -9.90 13.04
C CYS A 17 -6.85 -10.13 11.90
N ASP A 18 -7.04 -11.39 11.50
CA ASP A 18 -8.18 -11.76 10.65
C ASP A 18 -9.46 -11.81 11.50
N LEU A 19 -10.34 -10.82 11.28
CA LEU A 19 -11.64 -10.70 11.92
C LEU A 19 -12.79 -11.18 11.02
N THR A 20 -12.50 -11.97 9.98
CA THR A 20 -13.52 -12.52 9.09
C THR A 20 -14.54 -13.33 9.90
N GLY A 21 -15.80 -12.91 9.82
CA GLY A 21 -16.90 -13.55 10.55
C GLY A 21 -16.96 -13.22 12.05
N ALA A 22 -16.12 -12.30 12.56
CA ALA A 22 -16.20 -11.82 13.93
C ALA A 22 -17.58 -11.17 14.20
N ARG A 23 -18.10 -11.37 15.41
CA ARG A 23 -19.41 -10.85 15.84
C ARG A 23 -19.26 -10.07 17.14
N LEU A 24 -19.49 -8.76 17.05
CA LEU A 24 -19.49 -7.82 18.17
C LEU A 24 -20.93 -7.62 18.65
N VAL A 25 -21.39 -8.45 19.59
CA VAL A 25 -22.80 -8.48 20.04
C VAL A 25 -22.91 -7.94 21.46
N GLY A 26 -23.72 -6.90 21.67
CA GLY A 26 -23.92 -6.28 22.99
C GLY A 26 -22.69 -5.53 23.52
N VAL A 27 -21.72 -5.23 22.65
CA VAL A 27 -20.48 -4.53 23.02
C VAL A 27 -20.72 -3.03 23.24
N VAL A 28 -19.89 -2.42 24.08
CA VAL A 28 -19.76 -0.96 24.17
C VAL A 28 -18.64 -0.53 23.23
N MET A 29 -19.01 0.06 22.08
CA MET A 29 -18.06 0.61 21.10
C MET A 29 -18.09 2.14 21.19
N ARG A 30 -17.26 2.69 22.09
CA ARG A 30 -17.03 4.13 22.21
C ARG A 30 -15.58 4.40 21.84
N ASP A 31 -15.36 5.40 20.98
CA ASP A 31 -14.04 5.80 20.48
C ASP A 31 -13.25 4.65 19.83
N ALA A 32 -13.97 3.66 19.26
CA ALA A 32 -13.37 2.54 18.55
C ALA A 32 -12.96 2.97 17.14
N VAL A 33 -11.72 2.66 16.77
CA VAL A 33 -11.15 2.92 15.45
C VAL A 33 -10.93 1.59 14.75
N ILE A 34 -11.31 1.52 13.48
CA ILE A 34 -11.04 0.38 12.60
C ILE A 34 -10.20 0.91 11.45
N ASP A 35 -9.00 0.37 11.32
CA ASP A 35 -8.07 0.66 10.22
C ASP A 35 -7.62 -0.67 9.62
N GLY A 36 -7.70 -0.81 8.30
CA GLY A 36 -7.43 -2.06 7.57
C GLY A 36 -8.43 -2.34 6.44
N MET A 37 -8.38 -3.57 5.93
CA MET A 37 -9.29 -4.01 4.85
C MET A 37 -10.70 -4.27 5.41
N VAL A 38 -11.61 -3.34 5.18
CA VAL A 38 -12.99 -3.42 5.67
C VAL A 38 -13.95 -3.70 4.52
N THR A 39 -14.61 -4.85 4.54
CA THR A 39 -15.67 -5.20 3.58
C THR A 39 -16.89 -5.75 4.31
N ASN A 40 -18.09 -5.44 3.80
CA ASN A 40 -19.37 -5.91 4.34
C ASN A 40 -19.53 -5.65 5.85
N LEU A 41 -19.09 -4.48 6.33
CA LEU A 41 -19.17 -4.13 7.75
C LEU A 41 -20.60 -3.74 8.11
N VAL A 42 -21.19 -4.44 9.08
CA VAL A 42 -22.54 -4.17 9.56
C VAL A 42 -22.50 -3.59 10.98
N VAL A 43 -23.01 -2.37 11.15
CA VAL A 43 -23.15 -1.69 12.45
C VAL A 43 -24.63 -1.61 12.80
N ASN A 44 -25.04 -2.25 13.91
CA ASN A 44 -26.43 -2.28 14.38
C ASN A 44 -27.46 -2.68 13.30
N GLY A 45 -27.09 -3.61 12.41
CA GLY A 45 -27.95 -4.09 11.32
C GLY A 45 -27.87 -3.29 10.01
N VAL A 46 -27.04 -2.24 9.96
CA VAL A 46 -26.82 -1.42 8.75
C VAL A 46 -25.45 -1.74 8.16
N GLU A 47 -25.41 -2.13 6.88
CA GLU A 47 -24.16 -2.25 6.10
C GLU A 47 -23.63 -0.83 5.81
N VAL A 48 -22.42 -0.52 6.27
CA VAL A 48 -21.84 0.83 6.21
C VAL A 48 -20.66 0.96 5.26
N THR A 49 -20.13 -0.13 4.70
CA THR A 49 -18.94 -0.08 3.83
C THR A 49 -19.16 0.86 2.65
N ARG A 50 -20.33 0.86 2.01
CA ARG A 50 -20.58 1.79 0.89
C ARG A 50 -20.50 3.26 1.29
N TYR A 51 -21.00 3.61 2.47
CA TYR A 51 -20.93 4.98 2.98
C TYR A 51 -19.47 5.38 3.24
N VAL A 52 -18.70 4.50 3.88
CA VAL A 52 -17.27 4.71 4.16
C VAL A 52 -16.48 4.88 2.87
N GLU A 53 -16.69 4.01 1.88
CA GLU A 53 -16.01 4.08 0.58
C GLU A 53 -16.32 5.39 -0.17
N ALA A 54 -17.58 5.82 -0.19
CA ALA A 54 -17.97 7.09 -0.81
C ALA A 54 -17.34 8.29 -0.10
N GLU A 55 -17.24 8.27 1.23
CA GLU A 55 -16.58 9.32 1.99
C GLU A 55 -15.06 9.33 1.76
N LEU A 56 -14.44 8.16 1.67
CA LEU A 56 -13.02 8.03 1.33
C LEU A 56 -12.74 8.57 -0.08
N ASP A 57 -13.59 8.28 -1.06
CA ASP A 57 -13.49 8.82 -2.43
C ASP A 57 -13.70 10.34 -2.47
N ARG A 58 -14.63 10.87 -1.68
CA ARG A 58 -14.85 12.30 -1.56
C ARG A 58 -13.63 13.02 -0.97
N ARG A 59 -13.00 12.42 0.05
CA ARG A 59 -11.79 12.97 0.69
C ARG A 59 -10.54 12.79 -0.17
N HIS A 60 -10.49 11.73 -0.97
CA HIS A 60 -9.34 11.36 -1.80
C HIS A 60 -9.78 11.02 -3.23
N PRO A 61 -10.07 12.03 -4.06
CA PRO A 61 -10.61 11.81 -5.41
C PRO A 61 -9.73 10.93 -6.32
N VAL A 62 -8.41 10.91 -6.09
CA VAL A 62 -7.46 10.04 -6.81
C VAL A 62 -7.85 8.56 -6.73
N ARG A 63 -8.52 8.11 -5.65
CA ARG A 63 -9.01 6.73 -5.51
C ARG A 63 -9.96 6.32 -6.63
N VAL A 64 -10.77 7.25 -7.14
CA VAL A 64 -11.68 6.99 -8.27
C VAL A 64 -10.88 6.75 -9.55
N LEU A 65 -9.86 7.56 -9.80
CA LEU A 65 -8.98 7.43 -10.96
C LEU A 65 -8.17 6.11 -10.90
N ILE A 66 -7.65 5.76 -9.72
CA ILE A 66 -6.93 4.50 -9.45
C ILE A 66 -7.79 3.28 -9.77
N ARG A 67 -9.12 3.38 -9.72
CA ARG A 67 -10.08 2.30 -10.06
C ARG A 67 -10.63 2.37 -11.49
N SER A 68 -10.29 3.41 -12.27
CA SER A 68 -10.76 3.54 -13.65
C SER A 68 -10.20 2.47 -14.58
N GLU A 69 -10.94 2.10 -15.61
CA GLU A 69 -10.47 1.23 -16.69
C GLU A 69 -9.86 2.03 -17.85
N ASP A 70 -9.96 3.36 -17.82
CA ASP A 70 -9.41 4.25 -18.85
C ASP A 70 -7.91 4.53 -18.62
N PRO A 71 -7.03 4.23 -19.59
CA PRO A 71 -5.62 4.60 -19.52
C PRO A 71 -5.36 6.09 -19.21
N ALA A 72 -6.21 7.01 -19.68
CA ALA A 72 -6.05 8.44 -19.41
C ALA A 72 -6.28 8.78 -17.93
N ASP A 73 -7.29 8.19 -17.30
CA ASP A 73 -7.55 8.37 -15.88
C ASP A 73 -6.41 7.78 -15.03
N LEU A 74 -5.86 6.63 -15.45
CA LEU A 74 -4.74 5.99 -14.75
C LEU A 74 -3.45 6.81 -14.84
N ARG A 75 -3.18 7.46 -15.98
CA ARG A 75 -2.08 8.43 -16.13
C ARG A 75 -2.28 9.62 -15.21
N GLU A 76 -3.49 10.16 -15.14
CA GLU A 76 -3.77 11.29 -14.25
C GLU A 76 -3.66 10.88 -12.77
N ALA A 77 -4.12 9.68 -12.41
CA ALA A 77 -3.92 9.11 -11.07
C ALA A 77 -2.43 9.05 -10.73
N TRP A 78 -1.63 8.49 -11.64
CA TRP A 78 -0.19 8.35 -11.48
C TRP A 78 0.50 9.70 -11.27
N ARG A 79 0.18 10.70 -12.09
CA ARG A 79 0.70 12.06 -11.96
C ARG A 79 0.40 12.67 -10.59
N GLN A 80 -0.84 12.54 -10.09
CA GLN A 80 -1.21 13.05 -8.76
C GLN A 80 -0.46 12.35 -7.63
N LEU A 81 -0.25 11.04 -7.74
CA LEU A 81 0.53 10.26 -6.78
C LEU A 81 2.00 10.70 -6.77
N GLN A 82 2.60 10.93 -7.94
CA GLN A 82 3.95 11.45 -8.06
C GLN A 82 4.10 12.82 -7.41
N ASP A 83 3.17 13.76 -7.68
CA ASP A 83 3.18 15.09 -7.06
C ASP A 83 3.12 15.02 -5.52
N GLY A 84 2.25 14.16 -4.97
CA GLY A 84 2.11 13.96 -3.53
C GLY A 84 3.37 13.39 -2.88
N TRP A 85 3.97 12.37 -3.50
CA TRP A 85 5.23 11.78 -3.03
C TRP A 85 6.39 12.76 -3.13
N ALA A 86 6.51 13.51 -4.23
CA ALA A 86 7.56 14.51 -4.39
C ALA A 86 7.52 15.57 -3.28
N ALA A 87 6.33 16.10 -2.97
CA ALA A 87 6.14 17.05 -1.88
C ALA A 87 6.54 16.46 -0.51
N THR A 88 6.26 15.17 -0.30
CA THR A 88 6.55 14.46 0.96
C THR A 88 8.04 14.17 1.10
N ILE A 89 8.72 13.77 0.02
CA ILE A 89 10.17 13.60 -0.01
C ILE A 89 10.87 14.92 0.28
N GLU A 90 10.41 16.04 -0.29
CA GLU A 90 10.93 17.37 0.04
C GLU A 90 10.69 17.77 1.50
N ARG A 91 9.55 17.38 2.10
CA ARG A 91 9.31 17.54 3.54
C ARG A 91 10.35 16.77 4.35
N ILE A 92 10.58 15.50 4.02
CA ILE A 92 11.56 14.63 4.70
C ILE A 92 12.97 15.22 4.61
N ARG A 93 13.39 15.68 3.42
CA ARG A 93 14.72 16.29 3.19
C ARG A 93 15.02 17.51 4.06
N ARG A 94 13.99 18.25 4.49
CA ARG A 94 14.15 19.41 5.38
C ARG A 94 14.48 19.03 6.83
N ARG A 95 14.35 17.76 7.21
CA ARG A 95 14.65 17.25 8.55
C ARG A 95 15.46 15.94 8.48
N PRO A 96 16.76 16.01 8.19
CA PRO A 96 17.61 14.81 8.11
C PRO A 96 17.47 13.92 9.35
N GLY A 97 17.27 12.62 9.14
CA GLY A 97 17.05 11.62 10.19
C GLY A 97 15.58 11.29 10.42
N ILE A 98 14.63 12.14 10.01
CA ILE A 98 13.19 11.85 10.15
C ILE A 98 12.77 10.62 9.33
N GLU A 99 13.45 10.34 8.22
CA GLU A 99 13.18 9.19 7.36
C GLU A 99 13.40 7.84 8.05
N ARG A 100 14.16 7.82 9.15
CA ARG A 100 14.50 6.63 9.93
C ARG A 100 13.62 6.45 11.15
N ARG A 101 12.79 7.44 11.49
CA ARG A 101 11.93 7.41 12.66
C ARG A 101 10.64 6.67 12.33
N ALA A 102 10.23 5.82 13.26
CA ALA A 102 8.99 5.07 13.24
C ALA A 102 8.13 5.48 14.44
N VAL A 103 6.81 5.28 14.34
CA VAL A 103 5.83 5.54 15.38
C VAL A 103 4.79 4.42 15.39
N ASN A 104 4.23 4.09 16.55
CA ASN A 104 3.17 3.07 16.69
C ASN A 104 3.48 1.70 16.05
N ASP A 105 4.75 1.29 16.12
CA ASP A 105 5.26 0.06 15.50
C ASP A 105 5.04 -0.03 13.98
N GLU A 106 4.84 1.11 13.32
CA GLU A 106 4.73 1.24 11.87
C GLU A 106 6.11 1.38 11.21
N TRP A 107 6.13 1.24 9.89
CA TRP A 107 7.34 1.49 9.12
C TRP A 107 7.74 2.97 9.12
N SER A 108 9.04 3.23 9.17
CA SER A 108 9.58 4.56 8.89
C SER A 108 9.31 4.99 7.44
N ALA A 109 9.44 6.28 7.14
CA ALA A 109 9.29 6.75 5.76
C ALA A 109 10.31 6.09 4.80
N GLY A 110 11.54 5.84 5.26
CA GLY A 110 12.56 5.11 4.50
C GLY A 110 12.15 3.66 4.24
N GLN A 111 11.62 2.95 5.25
CA GLN A 111 11.10 1.59 5.07
C GLN A 111 9.89 1.57 4.13
N THR A 112 9.00 2.56 4.22
CA THR A 112 7.84 2.71 3.34
C THR A 112 8.27 2.91 1.87
N LEU A 113 9.24 3.77 1.61
CA LEU A 113 9.77 3.96 0.25
C LEU A 113 10.44 2.69 -0.29
N ARG A 114 11.17 1.94 0.56
CA ARG A 114 11.74 0.63 0.21
C ARG A 114 10.65 -0.41 -0.06
N HIS A 115 9.52 -0.35 0.66
CA HIS A 115 8.38 -1.20 0.35
C HIS A 115 7.82 -0.90 -1.05
N LEU A 116 7.71 0.39 -1.41
CA LEU A 116 7.26 0.75 -2.76
C LEU A 116 8.23 0.31 -3.86
N VAL A 117 9.55 0.26 -3.59
CA VAL A 117 10.51 -0.38 -4.51
C VAL A 117 10.12 -1.82 -4.78
N PHE A 118 9.81 -2.57 -3.73
CA PHE A 118 9.35 -3.96 -3.85
C PHE A 118 7.99 -4.08 -4.56
N VAL A 119 7.03 -3.20 -4.27
CA VAL A 119 5.72 -3.18 -4.94
C VAL A 119 5.88 -3.03 -6.45
N HIS A 120 6.74 -2.11 -6.89
CA HIS A 120 7.00 -1.93 -8.32
C HIS A 120 7.58 -3.18 -8.97
N ASP A 121 8.58 -3.80 -8.36
CA ASP A 121 9.20 -5.00 -8.93
C ASP A 121 8.23 -6.19 -8.95
N SER A 122 7.51 -6.40 -7.84
CA SER A 122 6.64 -7.57 -7.64
C SER A 122 5.29 -7.48 -8.35
N TRP A 123 4.71 -6.29 -8.51
CA TRP A 123 3.40 -6.11 -9.14
C TRP A 123 3.49 -5.46 -10.52
N PHE A 124 4.33 -4.46 -10.71
CA PHE A 124 4.45 -3.82 -12.02
C PHE A 124 5.33 -4.64 -12.96
N ARG A 125 6.64 -4.73 -12.70
CA ARG A 125 7.56 -5.45 -13.60
C ARG A 125 7.18 -6.92 -13.75
N ARG A 126 6.92 -7.58 -12.63
CA ARG A 126 6.58 -9.00 -12.64
C ARG A 126 5.17 -9.27 -13.14
N CYS A 127 4.13 -8.70 -12.52
CA CYS A 127 2.76 -9.06 -12.88
C CYS A 127 2.19 -8.31 -14.09
N CYS A 128 2.61 -7.08 -14.37
CA CYS A 128 2.13 -6.35 -15.55
C CYS A 128 2.98 -6.63 -16.80
N LEU A 129 4.29 -6.81 -16.64
CA LEU A 129 5.22 -7.01 -17.78
C LEU A 129 5.72 -8.46 -17.92
N GLY A 130 5.46 -9.33 -16.96
CA GLY A 130 5.89 -10.74 -17.00
C GLY A 130 7.38 -10.94 -16.71
N SER A 131 8.03 -9.99 -16.04
CA SER A 131 9.45 -10.09 -15.71
C SER A 131 9.74 -11.21 -14.70
N ALA A 132 10.77 -12.01 -15.00
CA ALA A 132 11.34 -13.02 -14.11
C ALA A 132 12.65 -12.55 -13.43
N GLU A 133 13.04 -11.29 -13.63
CA GLU A 133 14.25 -10.73 -13.03
C GLU A 133 14.15 -10.68 -11.48
N PRO A 134 15.27 -10.78 -10.76
CA PRO A 134 15.30 -10.56 -9.32
C PRO A 134 14.78 -9.16 -8.94
N PHE A 135 14.13 -9.07 -7.78
CA PHE A 135 13.73 -7.80 -7.19
C PHE A 135 14.95 -6.97 -6.78
N THR A 136 14.79 -5.65 -6.83
CA THR A 136 15.83 -4.70 -6.46
C THR A 136 16.22 -4.91 -4.99
N PRO A 137 17.50 -5.16 -4.66
CA PRO A 137 17.90 -5.63 -3.34
C PRO A 137 17.45 -4.78 -2.15
N MET A 138 17.31 -3.46 -2.32
CA MET A 138 16.87 -2.57 -1.25
C MET A 138 15.37 -2.67 -0.93
N GLY A 139 14.57 -3.37 -1.73
CA GLY A 139 13.13 -3.51 -1.48
C GLY A 139 12.82 -4.21 -0.15
N ILE A 140 11.65 -3.93 0.43
CA ILE A 140 11.14 -4.62 1.62
C ILE A 140 9.73 -5.18 1.32
N GLY A 141 9.60 -6.50 1.34
CA GLY A 141 8.31 -7.18 1.23
C GLY A 141 7.61 -7.35 2.60
N PRO A 142 6.37 -7.85 2.60
CA PRO A 142 5.69 -8.23 3.84
C PRO A 142 6.44 -9.36 4.55
N THR A 143 6.27 -9.48 5.87
CA THR A 143 6.93 -10.53 6.68
C THR A 143 6.14 -11.84 6.74
N VAL A 144 4.96 -11.90 6.11
CA VAL A 144 4.01 -13.02 6.20
C VAL A 144 4.16 -14.04 5.07
N GLU A 145 4.04 -15.33 5.41
CA GLU A 145 3.94 -16.42 4.42
C GLU A 145 2.77 -16.18 3.43
N PRO A 146 2.86 -16.59 2.15
CA PRO A 146 3.91 -17.40 1.52
C PRO A 146 5.14 -16.60 1.08
N TYR A 147 5.38 -15.40 1.63
CA TYR A 147 6.61 -14.66 1.35
C TYR A 147 7.82 -15.47 1.84
N ARG A 148 8.38 -16.25 0.93
CA ARG A 148 9.71 -16.84 1.05
C ARG A 148 10.67 -15.68 0.87
N GLY A 149 11.02 -15.03 1.98
CA GLY A 149 12.03 -13.96 1.97
C GLY A 149 13.20 -14.37 1.09
N ALA A 150 13.54 -13.49 0.15
CA ALA A 150 14.50 -13.63 -0.96
C ALA A 150 13.90 -14.02 -2.32
N HIS A 151 13.81 -12.99 -3.17
CA HIS A 151 13.92 -13.04 -4.62
C HIS A 151 14.81 -11.88 -5.10
N GLY A 152 16.01 -11.75 -4.50
CA GLY A 152 16.94 -10.64 -4.74
C GLY A 152 16.99 -9.59 -3.64
N LEU A 153 15.99 -9.56 -2.74
CA LEU A 153 15.96 -8.63 -1.60
C LEU A 153 17.05 -8.93 -0.56
N ASP A 154 17.70 -7.88 -0.07
CA ASP A 154 18.67 -7.91 1.02
C ASP A 154 18.18 -6.98 2.14
N LEU A 155 17.55 -7.60 3.15
CA LEU A 155 16.99 -6.89 4.30
C LEU A 155 18.06 -6.31 5.24
N SER A 156 19.33 -6.69 5.06
CA SER A 156 20.43 -6.12 5.84
C SER A 156 20.89 -4.75 5.32
N LEU A 157 20.48 -4.38 4.10
CA LEU A 157 20.81 -3.09 3.53
C LEU A 157 20.15 -1.95 4.33
N ASP A 158 20.92 -0.88 4.51
CA ASP A 158 20.48 0.36 5.15
C ASP A 158 20.78 1.57 4.24
N PRO A 159 20.14 1.66 3.06
CA PRO A 159 20.44 2.70 2.08
C PRO A 159 20.04 4.09 2.59
N ALA A 160 20.78 5.11 2.16
CA ALA A 160 20.42 6.50 2.41
C ALA A 160 19.14 6.90 1.64
N LEU A 161 18.42 7.92 2.12
CA LEU A 161 17.18 8.40 1.49
C LEU A 161 17.35 8.65 -0.01
N ASP A 162 18.40 9.37 -0.42
CA ASP A 162 18.63 9.70 -1.82
C ASP A 162 19.01 8.50 -2.70
N GLU A 163 19.50 7.40 -2.11
CA GLU A 163 19.67 6.14 -2.83
C GLU A 163 18.32 5.49 -3.12
N ILE A 164 17.43 5.46 -2.12
CA ILE A 164 16.07 4.94 -2.27
C ILE A 164 15.28 5.79 -3.28
N VAL A 165 15.34 7.12 -3.16
CA VAL A 165 14.63 8.06 -4.05
C VAL A 165 15.11 7.92 -5.49
N ARG A 166 16.42 7.79 -5.74
CA ARG A 166 16.93 7.56 -7.11
C ARG A 166 16.35 6.30 -7.75
N VAL A 167 16.23 5.20 -7.00
CA VAL A 167 15.59 3.97 -7.52
C VAL A 167 14.11 4.20 -7.78
N ARG A 168 13.41 4.89 -6.88
CA ARG A 168 11.99 5.24 -7.06
C ARG A 168 11.77 6.15 -8.28
N ASP A 169 12.66 7.10 -8.55
CA ASP A 169 12.58 7.97 -9.73
C ASP A 169 12.74 7.16 -11.03
N MET A 170 13.67 6.19 -11.05
CA MET A 170 13.84 5.28 -12.21
C MET A 170 12.61 4.41 -12.43
N GLN A 171 12.08 3.81 -11.36
CA GLN A 171 10.84 3.01 -11.42
C GLN A 171 9.64 3.87 -11.85
N ALA A 172 9.58 5.11 -11.37
CA ALA A 172 8.52 6.02 -11.72
C ALA A 172 8.55 6.42 -13.21
N ALA A 173 9.73 6.67 -13.76
CA ALA A 173 9.89 6.94 -15.19
C ALA A 173 9.53 5.73 -16.07
N GLU A 174 9.85 4.51 -15.60
CA GLU A 174 9.46 3.26 -16.28
C GLU A 174 7.93 3.08 -16.33
N LEU A 175 7.26 3.27 -15.20
CA LEU A 175 5.80 3.18 -15.14
C LEU A 175 5.11 4.29 -15.94
N ASP A 176 5.63 5.51 -15.89
CA ASP A 176 5.10 6.65 -16.66
C ASP A 176 5.19 6.38 -18.17
N ALA A 177 6.35 5.94 -18.66
CA ALA A 177 6.54 5.58 -20.06
C ALA A 177 5.56 4.47 -20.50
N TRP A 178 5.42 3.41 -19.69
CA TRP A 178 4.48 2.33 -19.98
C TRP A 178 3.02 2.79 -19.98
N LEU A 179 2.62 3.60 -19.00
CA LEU A 179 1.28 4.18 -18.96
C LEU A 179 1.03 5.03 -20.21
N GLY A 180 2.05 5.74 -20.73
CA GLY A 180 1.98 6.52 -21.97
C GLY A 180 1.57 5.71 -23.21
N GLU A 181 1.82 4.40 -23.22
CA GLU A 181 1.60 3.53 -24.38
C GLU A 181 0.46 2.52 -24.19
N VAL A 182 0.15 2.13 -22.94
CA VAL A 182 -0.82 1.07 -22.65
C VAL A 182 -2.22 1.39 -23.17
N THR A 183 -2.87 0.37 -23.74
CA THR A 183 -4.26 0.45 -24.22
C THR A 183 -5.24 -0.20 -23.25
N ALA A 184 -6.53 0.16 -23.35
CA ALA A 184 -7.59 -0.47 -22.57
C ALA A 184 -7.68 -1.99 -22.80
N GLU A 185 -7.39 -2.46 -24.02
CA GLU A 185 -7.36 -3.89 -24.34
C GLU A 185 -6.22 -4.62 -23.61
N GLN A 186 -5.02 -4.03 -23.59
CA GLN A 186 -3.88 -4.58 -22.85
C GLN A 186 -4.14 -4.60 -21.34
N LEU A 187 -4.80 -3.58 -20.81
CA LEU A 187 -5.23 -3.55 -19.40
C LEU A 187 -6.22 -4.67 -19.09
N ALA A 188 -7.18 -4.94 -19.97
CA ALA A 188 -8.18 -5.99 -19.78
C ALA A 188 -7.63 -7.42 -19.94
N ALA A 189 -6.49 -7.58 -20.61
CA ALA A 189 -5.88 -8.88 -20.85
C ALA A 189 -5.45 -9.59 -19.55
N PRO A 190 -5.37 -10.94 -19.55
CA PRO A 190 -4.76 -11.69 -18.46
C PRO A 190 -3.34 -11.20 -18.18
N ALA A 191 -3.01 -11.01 -16.90
CA ALA A 191 -1.67 -10.62 -16.47
C ALA A 191 -0.67 -11.72 -16.82
N PRO A 192 0.48 -11.41 -17.45
CA PRO A 192 1.51 -12.39 -17.82
C PRO A 192 2.36 -12.81 -16.61
N VAL A 193 1.74 -13.15 -15.48
CA VAL A 193 2.42 -13.55 -14.25
C VAL A 193 3.25 -14.82 -14.52
N PRO A 194 4.56 -14.86 -14.22
CA PRO A 194 5.36 -16.05 -14.45
C PRO A 194 4.86 -17.27 -13.68
N ASP A 195 5.00 -18.45 -14.27
CA ASP A 195 4.56 -19.74 -13.71
C ASP A 195 5.59 -20.30 -12.72
N ASP A 196 5.78 -19.60 -11.61
CA ASP A 196 6.59 -20.03 -10.47
C ASP A 196 5.92 -19.61 -9.14
N ASP A 197 6.55 -19.94 -8.01
CA ASP A 197 6.04 -19.63 -6.66
C ASP A 197 6.61 -18.33 -6.07
N VAL A 198 7.24 -17.47 -6.89
CA VAL A 198 7.71 -16.16 -6.46
C VAL A 198 6.53 -15.26 -6.16
N TRP A 199 6.64 -14.47 -5.09
CA TRP A 199 5.62 -13.48 -4.73
C TRP A 199 5.28 -12.55 -5.89
N PRO A 200 4.00 -12.19 -6.12
CA PRO A 200 2.78 -12.64 -5.42
C PRO A 200 2.08 -13.82 -6.13
N PRO A 201 2.05 -15.05 -5.57
CA PRO A 201 1.46 -16.21 -6.26
C PRO A 201 -0.07 -16.07 -6.50
N TYR A 202 -0.75 -15.27 -5.67
CA TYR A 202 -2.19 -14.99 -5.81
C TYR A 202 -2.52 -13.94 -6.89
N ALA A 203 -1.51 -13.44 -7.61
CA ALA A 203 -1.75 -12.67 -8.82
C ALA A 203 -2.13 -13.53 -10.03
N ARG A 204 -1.90 -14.85 -9.99
CA ARG A 204 -2.30 -15.77 -11.06
C ARG A 204 -3.81 -15.66 -11.31
N GLY A 205 -4.18 -15.51 -12.59
CA GLY A 205 -5.57 -15.35 -13.02
C GLY A 205 -6.11 -13.91 -12.93
N ARG A 206 -5.33 -12.94 -12.43
CA ARG A 206 -5.70 -11.52 -12.49
C ARG A 206 -5.48 -10.96 -13.91
N SER A 207 -6.15 -9.87 -14.22
CA SER A 207 -5.84 -9.03 -15.39
C SER A 207 -4.66 -8.10 -15.12
N VAL A 208 -4.03 -7.59 -16.18
CA VAL A 208 -3.00 -6.53 -16.08
C VAL A 208 -3.56 -5.33 -15.30
N ARG A 209 -4.82 -4.97 -15.56
CA ARG A 209 -5.50 -3.88 -14.86
C ARG A 209 -5.56 -4.09 -13.35
N GLN A 210 -5.92 -5.29 -12.89
CA GLN A 210 -5.98 -5.58 -11.46
C GLN A 210 -4.60 -5.52 -10.81
N CYS A 211 -3.56 -5.99 -11.49
CA CYS A 211 -2.17 -5.91 -11.00
C CYS A 211 -1.68 -4.46 -10.92
N LEU A 212 -1.92 -3.66 -11.95
CA LEU A 212 -1.63 -2.21 -11.95
C LEU A 212 -2.42 -1.49 -10.86
N GLY A 213 -3.68 -1.87 -10.65
CA GLY A 213 -4.52 -1.35 -9.57
C GLY A 213 -3.89 -1.55 -8.21
N THR A 214 -3.26 -2.72 -7.96
CA THR A 214 -2.48 -2.94 -6.75
C THR A 214 -1.33 -1.94 -6.66
N VAL A 215 -0.51 -1.77 -7.71
CA VAL A 215 0.63 -0.82 -7.71
C VAL A 215 0.21 0.59 -7.33
N LEU A 216 -0.85 1.10 -7.95
CA LEU A 216 -1.36 2.45 -7.72
C LEU A 216 -1.98 2.59 -6.33
N ASN A 217 -2.74 1.59 -5.88
CA ASN A 217 -3.35 1.60 -4.55
C ASN A 217 -2.30 1.54 -3.44
N GLU A 218 -1.29 0.67 -3.58
CA GLU A 218 -0.17 0.59 -2.65
C GLU A 218 0.59 1.91 -2.56
N THR A 219 0.84 2.56 -3.71
CA THR A 219 1.47 3.88 -3.77
C THR A 219 0.65 4.95 -3.05
N PHE A 220 -0.67 4.88 -3.13
CA PHE A 220 -1.59 5.81 -2.47
C PHE A 220 -1.70 5.56 -0.95
N GLU A 221 -1.99 4.34 -0.52
CA GLU A 221 -2.22 4.06 0.90
C GLU A 221 -0.93 4.25 1.71
N HIS A 222 0.22 3.79 1.19
CA HIS A 222 1.51 4.00 1.85
C HIS A 222 1.92 5.49 1.90
N HIS A 223 1.46 6.31 0.94
CA HIS A 223 1.65 7.75 1.04
C HIS A 223 0.88 8.33 2.23
N ARG A 224 -0.37 7.90 2.40
CA ARG A 224 -1.20 8.33 3.51
C ARG A 224 -0.64 7.91 4.87
N PHE A 225 -0.17 6.67 4.98
CA PHE A 225 0.46 6.19 6.21
C PHE A 225 1.74 6.98 6.51
N CYS A 226 2.60 7.17 5.51
CA CYS A 226 3.82 7.98 5.65
C CYS A 226 3.51 9.42 6.12
N VAL A 227 2.53 10.09 5.53
CA VAL A 227 2.15 11.46 5.94
C VAL A 227 1.60 11.48 7.37
N ARG A 228 0.71 10.55 7.72
CA ARG A 228 0.17 10.40 9.08
C ARG A 228 1.30 10.24 10.10
N ASP A 229 2.24 9.36 9.81
CA ASP A 229 3.32 9.01 10.75
C ASP A 229 4.31 10.16 10.89
N LEU A 230 4.62 10.88 9.82
CA LEU A 230 5.39 12.12 9.87
C LEU A 230 4.70 13.20 10.71
N ASP A 231 3.38 13.35 10.59
CA ASP A 231 2.62 14.31 11.39
C ASP A 231 2.70 13.98 12.90
N LEU A 232 2.59 12.70 13.26
CA LEU A 232 2.72 12.24 14.65
C LEU A 232 4.13 12.47 15.21
N ILE A 233 5.14 12.15 14.41
CA ILE A 233 6.54 12.35 14.76
C ILE A 233 6.84 13.83 15.02
N GLU A 234 6.38 14.72 14.13
CA GLU A 234 6.61 16.16 14.26
C GLU A 234 5.81 16.79 15.40
N ALA A 235 4.61 16.29 15.69
CA ALA A 235 3.83 16.72 16.84
C ALA A 235 4.54 16.36 18.16
N SER A 236 5.09 15.14 18.25
CA SER A 236 5.87 14.71 19.42
C SER A 236 7.17 15.51 19.62
N ASP A 237 7.76 16.05 18.55
CA ASP A 237 8.96 16.91 18.66
C ASP A 237 8.63 18.33 19.15
N ALA A 238 7.37 18.75 19.05
CA ALA A 238 6.91 20.08 19.41
C ALA A 238 6.44 20.18 20.87
N GLU A 239 6.27 19.04 21.55
CA GLU A 239 5.96 18.92 22.99
C GLU A 239 7.24 18.95 23.85
#